data_AF-A0A7S4HVT4-F1
#
_entry.id   AF-A0A7S4HVT4-F1
#
_cell.length_a   1.000
_cell.length_b   1.000
_cell.length_c   1.000
_cell.angle_alpha   90.00
_cell.angle_beta   90.00
_cell.angle_gamma   90.00
#
_symmetry.space_group_name_H-M   'P 1'
#
loop_
_entity.id
_entity.type
_entity.pdbx_description
1 polymer ?
#
loop_
_entity_poly.entity_id
_entity_poly.type
_entity_poly.pdbx_seq_one_letter_code
_entity_poly.pdbx_strand_id
1 'polypeptide(L)'
;MDIVTEDEGVGALADHWRDSSARNKVSESSATGAGEQAARLSPCRKRRSTLAILNAQPKFKASFATQLRLLTVRSMRQNRGERLTCVSLYYTVAYIVFTSALWFRLPDDTAHIYQRLSLLFFFIVAQCVAIVTTSMTTFHRERALLSRERAKKMYGVLPYFLAKTMSDMTSTVFLPTLYGCVSYPLTNLRPTFPSFLSFALALYLTLSTAQSCGLFLSVAIPSLRVGLTLAPVLSVFLIILAGFYVPLNQLPSSVEWASWLSFARYGFSGMVVNEFGGRSVPCTE
;
A
#
# COMPACT_ATOMS: atom_id res chain seq x y z
N MET A 1 -84.79 37.96 -3.64
CA MET A 1 -83.54 38.27 -2.92
C MET A 1 -83.64 37.39 -1.68
N ASP A 2 -83.33 36.11 -1.88
CA ASP A 2 -83.75 35.04 -0.99
C ASP A 2 -82.66 34.74 0.03
N ILE A 3 -83.10 34.71 1.28
CA ILE A 3 -82.36 34.38 2.49
C ILE A 3 -82.15 32.86 2.47
N VAL A 4 -80.89 32.43 2.33
CA VAL A 4 -80.48 31.03 2.45
C VAL A 4 -79.90 30.80 3.84
N THR A 5 -80.33 29.69 4.42
CA THR A 5 -80.35 29.25 5.82
C THR A 5 -79.00 28.76 6.37
N GLU A 6 -78.71 29.11 7.63
CA GLU A 6 -77.56 28.69 8.47
C GLU A 6 -77.52 27.19 8.86
N ASP A 7 -78.41 26.35 8.34
CA ASP A 7 -78.60 24.96 8.80
C ASP A 7 -77.56 23.94 8.26
N GLU A 8 -76.82 24.23 7.18
CA GLU A 8 -75.86 23.26 6.60
C GLU A 8 -74.56 23.13 7.42
N GLY A 9 -74.17 24.16 8.17
CA GLY A 9 -72.90 24.15 8.92
C GLY A 9 -72.94 23.32 10.21
N VAL A 10 -74.09 23.27 10.88
CA VAL A 10 -74.24 22.56 12.17
C VAL A 10 -74.34 21.05 11.95
N GLY A 11 -74.98 20.60 10.86
CA GLY A 11 -75.05 19.19 10.48
C GLY A 11 -73.67 18.59 10.21
N ALA A 12 -72.82 19.30 9.45
CA ALA A 12 -71.47 18.86 9.12
C ALA A 12 -70.55 18.73 10.36
N LEU A 13 -70.70 19.63 11.33
CA LEU A 13 -69.97 19.56 12.60
C LEU A 13 -70.49 18.41 13.49
N ALA A 14 -71.80 18.17 13.53
CA ALA A 14 -72.38 17.06 14.28
C ALA A 14 -71.94 15.69 13.73
N ASP A 15 -71.83 15.55 12.42
CA ASP A 15 -71.36 14.33 11.76
C ASP A 15 -69.86 14.10 11.98
N HIS A 16 -69.06 15.17 11.96
CA HIS A 16 -67.63 15.10 12.31
C HIS A 16 -67.41 14.66 13.77
N TRP A 17 -68.21 15.18 14.71
CA TRP A 17 -68.15 14.74 16.11
C TRP A 17 -68.57 13.28 16.29
N ARG A 18 -69.63 12.84 15.60
CA ARG A 18 -70.13 11.46 15.65
C ARG A 18 -69.09 10.45 15.11
N ASP A 19 -68.36 10.83 14.06
CA ASP A 19 -67.30 10.00 13.46
C ASP A 19 -65.99 9.99 14.29
N SER A 20 -65.71 11.07 15.04
CA SER A 20 -64.60 11.12 16.00
C SER A 20 -64.85 10.21 17.22
N SER A 21 -66.08 10.17 17.75
CA SER A 21 -66.46 9.26 18.84
C SER A 21 -66.49 7.79 18.42
N ALA A 22 -66.85 7.50 17.16
CA ALA A 22 -66.75 6.15 16.60
C ALA A 22 -65.28 5.69 16.50
N ARG A 23 -64.37 6.57 16.03
CA ARG A 23 -62.93 6.29 15.99
C ARG A 23 -62.30 6.10 17.38
N ASN A 24 -62.72 6.86 18.39
CA ASN A 24 -62.23 6.67 19.76
C ASN A 24 -62.72 5.36 20.40
N LYS A 25 -63.97 4.93 20.14
CA LYS A 25 -64.47 3.63 20.64
C LYS A 25 -63.77 2.44 19.97
N VAL A 26 -63.40 2.56 18.69
CA VAL A 26 -62.57 1.56 18.00
C VAL A 26 -61.15 1.53 18.58
N SER A 27 -60.56 2.69 18.89
CA SER A 27 -59.26 2.81 19.56
C SER A 27 -59.25 2.15 20.96
N GLU A 28 -60.26 2.41 21.79
CA GLU A 28 -60.38 1.80 23.13
C GLU A 28 -60.67 0.29 23.09
N SER A 29 -61.46 -0.19 22.13
CA SER A 29 -61.66 -1.63 21.90
C SER A 29 -60.40 -2.33 21.36
N SER A 30 -59.54 -1.63 20.63
CA SER A 30 -58.24 -2.15 20.22
C SER A 30 -57.17 -2.07 21.32
N ALA A 31 -57.34 -1.19 22.32
CA ALA A 31 -56.44 -1.10 23.48
C ALA A 31 -56.64 -2.25 24.48
N THR A 32 -57.87 -2.76 24.64
CA THR A 32 -58.16 -3.95 25.47
C THR A 32 -57.72 -5.26 24.80
N GLY A 33 -57.70 -5.33 23.45
CA GLY A 33 -57.07 -6.43 22.71
C GLY A 33 -55.54 -6.36 22.60
N ALA A 34 -54.95 -5.16 22.76
CA ALA A 34 -53.51 -4.95 22.70
C ALA A 34 -52.77 -5.51 23.93
N GLY A 35 -53.42 -5.68 25.08
CA GLY A 35 -52.82 -6.35 26.25
C GLY A 35 -52.49 -7.82 25.98
N GLU A 36 -53.34 -8.52 25.22
CA GLU A 36 -53.21 -9.95 24.94
C GLU A 36 -52.40 -10.23 23.66
N GLN A 37 -52.37 -9.29 22.70
CA GLN A 37 -51.46 -9.34 21.55
C GLN A 37 -50.04 -8.82 21.86
N ALA A 38 -49.87 -7.90 22.83
CA ALA A 38 -48.54 -7.53 23.33
C ALA A 38 -47.85 -8.70 24.06
N ALA A 39 -48.61 -9.63 24.64
CA ALA A 39 -48.09 -10.88 25.20
C ALA A 39 -47.64 -11.87 24.10
N ARG A 40 -48.19 -11.81 22.88
CA ARG A 40 -47.77 -12.66 21.73
C ARG A 40 -46.66 -12.03 20.86
N LEU A 41 -46.43 -10.72 20.94
CA LEU A 41 -45.26 -10.05 20.35
C LEU A 41 -44.01 -10.09 21.26
N SER A 42 -44.12 -10.74 22.41
CA SER A 42 -43.05 -10.94 23.38
C SER A 42 -41.87 -11.87 22.97
N PRO A 43 -41.81 -12.53 21.78
CA PRO A 43 -40.56 -13.14 21.34
C PRO A 43 -39.57 -12.15 20.71
N CYS A 44 -40.01 -10.99 20.18
CA CYS A 44 -39.13 -10.11 19.40
C CYS A 44 -38.33 -9.08 20.21
N ARG A 45 -38.66 -8.88 21.50
CA ARG A 45 -37.91 -7.99 22.41
C ARG A 45 -36.70 -8.66 23.08
N LYS A 46 -36.25 -9.82 22.59
CA LYS A 46 -34.97 -10.46 22.97
C LYS A 46 -33.93 -10.46 21.83
N ARG A 47 -34.13 -9.68 20.76
CA ARG A 47 -33.21 -9.62 19.60
C ARG A 47 -32.14 -8.52 19.68
N ARG A 48 -31.87 -7.96 20.86
CA ARG A 48 -30.69 -7.10 21.10
C ARG A 48 -29.43 -7.89 21.47
N SER A 49 -29.54 -9.19 21.75
CA SER A 49 -28.40 -10.04 22.11
C SER A 49 -27.64 -10.61 20.90
N THR A 50 -28.22 -10.64 19.70
CA THR A 50 -27.54 -11.19 18.52
C THR A 50 -26.32 -10.36 18.10
N LEU A 51 -26.35 -9.04 18.23
CA LEU A 51 -25.20 -8.19 17.90
C LEU A 51 -24.04 -8.38 18.91
N ALA A 52 -24.37 -8.53 20.20
CA ALA A 52 -23.39 -8.85 21.24
C ALA A 52 -22.81 -10.27 21.06
N ILE A 53 -23.66 -11.24 20.71
CA ILE A 53 -23.24 -12.63 20.40
C ILE A 53 -22.40 -12.67 19.11
N LEU A 54 -22.75 -11.90 18.08
CA LEU A 54 -21.97 -11.79 16.83
C LEU A 54 -20.62 -11.09 17.03
N ASN A 55 -20.53 -10.13 17.95
CA ASN A 55 -19.25 -9.52 18.37
C ASN A 55 -18.44 -10.43 19.32
N ALA A 56 -19.11 -11.32 20.06
CA ALA A 56 -18.45 -12.29 20.94
C ALA A 56 -17.90 -13.52 20.19
N GLN A 57 -18.43 -13.82 19.00
CA GLN A 57 -17.82 -14.83 18.13
C GLN A 57 -16.49 -14.30 17.56
N PRO A 58 -15.41 -15.09 17.56
CA PRO A 58 -14.16 -14.66 16.96
C PRO A 58 -14.41 -14.32 15.48
N LYS A 59 -14.04 -13.09 15.06
CA LYS A 59 -14.23 -12.59 13.68
C LYS A 59 -13.70 -13.55 12.61
N PHE A 60 -12.71 -14.39 12.97
CA PHE A 60 -12.12 -15.41 12.12
C PHE A 60 -11.91 -16.70 12.91
N LYS A 61 -12.05 -17.86 12.24
CA LYS A 61 -11.93 -19.19 12.88
C LYS A 61 -10.50 -19.58 13.27
N ALA A 62 -9.49 -19.04 12.59
CA ALA A 62 -8.08 -19.38 12.80
C ALA A 62 -7.32 -18.26 13.54
N SER A 63 -6.31 -18.62 14.33
CA SER A 63 -5.40 -17.66 14.98
C SER A 63 -4.64 -16.81 13.95
N PHE A 64 -4.29 -15.58 14.33
CA PHE A 64 -3.57 -14.63 13.48
C PHE A 64 -2.26 -15.22 12.92
N ALA A 65 -1.46 -15.89 13.77
CA ALA A 65 -0.20 -16.50 13.35
C ALA A 65 -0.40 -17.63 12.33
N THR A 66 -1.45 -18.44 12.51
CA THR A 66 -1.81 -19.51 11.56
C THR A 66 -2.24 -18.91 10.23
N GLN A 67 -3.06 -17.85 10.24
CA GLN A 67 -3.45 -17.12 9.03
C GLN A 67 -2.23 -16.55 8.31
N LEU A 68 -1.35 -15.85 9.04
CA LEU A 68 -0.13 -15.24 8.48
C LEU A 68 0.75 -16.30 7.83
N ARG A 69 1.07 -17.40 8.53
CA ARG A 69 1.92 -18.48 8.00
C ARG A 69 1.34 -19.10 6.72
N LEU A 70 0.04 -19.43 6.74
CA LEU A 70 -0.63 -20.04 5.59
C LEU A 70 -0.66 -19.10 4.38
N LEU A 71 -0.99 -17.82 4.60
CA LEU A 71 -1.02 -16.80 3.55
C LEU A 71 0.37 -16.53 2.99
N THR A 72 1.41 -16.49 3.83
CA THR A 72 2.80 -16.32 3.37
C THR A 72 3.22 -17.51 2.52
N VAL A 73 2.97 -18.74 2.95
CA VAL A 73 3.31 -19.94 2.16
C VAL A 73 2.54 -19.95 0.83
N ARG A 74 1.26 -19.58 0.84
CA ARG A 74 0.47 -19.45 -0.39
C ARG A 74 1.04 -18.39 -1.32
N SER A 75 1.33 -17.20 -0.80
CA SER A 75 1.91 -16.09 -1.58
C SER A 75 3.27 -16.46 -2.16
N MET A 76 4.12 -17.14 -1.38
CA MET A 76 5.42 -17.62 -1.86
C MET A 76 5.27 -18.65 -2.97
N ARG A 77 4.34 -19.61 -2.84
CA ARG A 77 4.06 -20.58 -3.90
C ARG A 77 3.50 -19.93 -5.15
N GLN A 78 2.61 -18.96 -5.00
CA GLN A 78 2.05 -18.17 -6.10
C GLN A 78 3.15 -17.40 -6.85
N ASN A 79 4.05 -16.75 -6.10
CA ASN A 79 5.17 -15.98 -6.66
C ASN A 79 6.27 -16.86 -7.27
N ARG A 80 6.42 -18.12 -6.83
CA ARG A 80 7.50 -19.03 -7.27
C ARG A 80 7.44 -19.34 -8.77
N GLY A 81 6.23 -19.37 -9.36
CA GLY A 81 6.04 -19.67 -10.78
C GLY A 81 6.39 -18.51 -11.73
N GLU A 82 6.28 -17.25 -11.26
CA GLU A 82 6.45 -16.07 -12.13
C GLU A 82 7.79 -15.31 -11.92
N ARG A 83 8.51 -15.48 -10.80
CA ARG A 83 9.55 -14.49 -10.39
C ARG A 83 11.01 -14.97 -10.35
N LEU A 84 11.28 -16.26 -10.16
CA LEU A 84 12.63 -16.84 -10.35
C LEU A 84 12.75 -17.47 -11.74
N THR A 85 12.30 -16.73 -12.76
CA THR A 85 12.42 -17.15 -14.15
C THR A 85 13.86 -16.93 -14.62
N CYS A 86 14.32 -17.73 -15.58
CA CYS A 86 15.63 -17.56 -16.22
C CYS A 86 15.82 -16.12 -16.74
N VAL A 87 14.73 -15.45 -17.09
CA VAL A 87 14.68 -14.05 -17.51
C VAL A 87 15.14 -13.09 -16.41
N SER A 88 14.63 -13.21 -15.17
CA SER A 88 15.07 -12.35 -14.05
C SER A 88 16.56 -12.54 -13.74
N LEU A 89 17.06 -13.77 -13.82
CA LEU A 89 18.49 -14.07 -13.64
C LEU A 89 19.33 -13.47 -14.76
N TYR A 90 18.89 -13.63 -16.02
CA TYR A 90 19.53 -13.02 -17.18
C TYR A 90 19.60 -11.49 -17.04
N TYR A 91 18.50 -10.82 -16.69
CA TYR A 91 18.49 -9.38 -16.45
C TYR A 91 19.45 -8.98 -15.32
N THR A 92 19.48 -9.73 -14.21
CA THR A 92 20.39 -9.45 -13.09
C THR A 92 21.85 -9.56 -13.52
N VAL A 93 22.21 -10.63 -14.25
CA VAL A 93 23.57 -10.82 -14.79
C VAL A 93 23.92 -9.72 -15.79
N ALA A 94 22.99 -9.35 -16.68
CA ALA A 94 23.20 -8.26 -17.63
C ALA A 94 23.49 -6.93 -16.92
N TYR A 95 22.75 -6.59 -15.85
CA TYR A 95 23.03 -5.40 -15.04
C TYR A 95 24.39 -5.46 -14.32
N ILE A 96 24.79 -6.62 -13.79
CA ILE A 96 26.12 -6.80 -13.18
C ILE A 96 27.20 -6.53 -14.23
N VAL A 97 27.11 -7.17 -15.40
CA VAL A 97 28.09 -7.01 -16.48
C VAL A 97 28.13 -5.57 -16.97
N PHE A 98 26.97 -4.94 -17.20
CA PHE A 98 26.88 -3.56 -17.65
C PHE A 98 27.52 -2.58 -16.66
N THR A 99 27.17 -2.70 -15.38
CA THR A 99 27.72 -1.83 -14.32
C THR A 99 29.21 -2.04 -14.15
N SER A 100 29.65 -3.29 -14.17
CA SER A 100 31.07 -3.64 -14.05
C SER A 100 31.87 -3.16 -15.25
N ALA A 101 31.29 -3.15 -16.47
CA ALA A 101 31.98 -2.67 -17.66
C ALA A 101 32.17 -1.14 -17.66
N LEU A 102 31.18 -0.39 -17.16
CA LEU A 102 31.23 1.07 -17.13
C LEU A 102 32.05 1.64 -15.97
N TRP A 103 32.01 0.98 -14.81
CA TRP A 103 32.67 1.46 -13.58
C TRP A 103 33.70 0.45 -13.05
N PHE A 104 34.39 -0.27 -13.93
CA PHE A 104 35.38 -1.25 -13.50
C PHE A 104 36.51 -0.57 -12.71
N ARG A 105 36.75 -1.02 -11.48
CA ARG A 105 37.85 -0.58 -10.61
C ARG A 105 38.14 0.93 -10.66
N LEU A 106 37.23 1.74 -10.13
CA LEU A 106 37.44 3.19 -10.11
C LEU A 106 38.72 3.55 -9.33
N PRO A 107 39.55 4.48 -9.86
CA PRO A 107 40.65 5.08 -9.12
C PRO A 107 40.16 5.90 -7.92
N ASP A 108 41.02 6.04 -6.92
CA ASP A 108 40.75 6.77 -5.68
C ASP A 108 41.19 8.23 -5.79
N ASP A 109 40.81 8.93 -6.87
CA ASP A 109 41.24 10.32 -7.12
C ASP A 109 40.07 11.31 -7.08
N THR A 110 40.34 12.59 -6.79
CA THR A 110 39.31 13.64 -6.81
C THR A 110 38.61 13.80 -8.16
N ALA A 111 39.32 13.55 -9.27
CA ALA A 111 38.74 13.59 -10.61
C ALA A 111 37.58 12.58 -10.82
N HIS A 112 37.61 11.46 -10.09
CA HIS A 112 36.64 10.36 -10.25
C HIS A 112 35.50 10.38 -9.22
N ILE A 113 35.41 11.41 -8.38
CA ILE A 113 34.34 11.54 -7.36
C ILE A 113 32.96 11.53 -8.03
N TYR A 114 32.78 12.27 -9.12
CA TYR A 114 31.51 12.32 -9.83
C TYR A 114 31.12 10.94 -10.39
N GLN A 115 32.09 10.15 -10.86
CA GLN A 115 31.82 8.80 -11.36
C GLN A 115 31.37 7.86 -10.23
N ARG A 116 31.95 7.97 -9.02
CA ARG A 116 31.50 7.22 -7.84
C ARG A 116 30.08 7.61 -7.42
N LEU A 117 29.78 8.91 -7.38
CA LEU A 117 28.42 9.39 -7.09
C LEU A 117 27.42 8.87 -8.13
N SER A 118 27.78 8.92 -9.41
CA SER A 118 26.95 8.42 -10.51
C SER A 118 26.68 6.92 -10.38
N LEU A 119 27.70 6.13 -10.00
CA LEU A 119 27.56 4.70 -9.74
C LEU A 119 26.58 4.41 -8.58
N LEU A 120 26.74 5.10 -7.45
CA LEU A 120 25.84 4.95 -6.28
C LEU A 120 24.39 5.29 -6.64
N PHE A 121 24.19 6.35 -7.43
CA PHE A 121 22.88 6.72 -7.90
C PHE A 121 22.32 5.70 -8.90
N PHE A 122 23.16 5.18 -9.80
CA PHE A 122 22.77 4.16 -10.78
C PHE A 122 22.23 2.88 -10.12
N PHE A 123 22.81 2.44 -8.99
CA PHE A 123 22.28 1.30 -8.22
C PHE A 123 20.81 1.46 -7.83
N ILE A 124 20.39 2.68 -7.48
CA ILE A 124 19.00 3.00 -7.14
C ILE A 124 18.15 3.01 -8.42
N VAL A 125 18.54 3.85 -9.39
CA VAL A 125 17.69 4.12 -10.57
C VAL A 125 17.46 2.87 -11.40
N ALA A 126 18.49 2.03 -11.58
CA ALA A 126 18.42 0.82 -12.39
C ALA A 126 17.32 -0.16 -11.92
N GLN A 127 17.02 -0.17 -10.62
CA GLN A 127 16.14 -1.18 -10.02
C GLN A 127 14.82 -0.59 -9.52
N CYS A 128 14.80 0.64 -8.98
CA CYS A 128 13.63 1.21 -8.34
C CYS A 128 12.41 1.32 -9.28
N VAL A 129 12.59 1.78 -10.51
CA VAL A 129 11.48 1.94 -11.47
C VAL A 129 10.85 0.59 -11.82
N ALA A 130 11.71 -0.43 -12.03
CA ALA A 130 11.28 -1.79 -12.34
C ALA A 130 10.52 -2.42 -11.16
N ILE A 131 11.01 -2.22 -9.92
CA ILE A 131 10.36 -2.72 -8.70
C ILE A 131 8.99 -2.09 -8.52
N VAL A 132 8.88 -0.75 -8.57
CA VAL A 132 7.59 -0.04 -8.39
C VAL A 132 6.55 -0.55 -9.40
N THR A 133 6.95 -0.65 -10.66
CA THR A 133 6.06 -1.10 -11.75
C THR A 133 5.65 -2.56 -11.57
N THR A 134 6.60 -3.44 -11.25
CA THR A 134 6.34 -4.88 -11.08
C THR A 134 5.44 -5.15 -9.88
N SER A 135 5.74 -4.54 -8.72
CA SER A 135 4.90 -4.68 -7.52
C SER A 135 3.49 -4.16 -7.75
N MET A 136 3.35 -3.04 -8.47
CA MET A 136 2.04 -2.51 -8.81
C MET A 136 1.23 -3.46 -9.70
N THR A 137 1.84 -4.02 -10.74
CA THR A 137 1.15 -4.91 -11.69
C THR A 137 0.73 -6.23 -11.04
N THR A 138 1.60 -6.84 -10.22
CA THR A 138 1.25 -8.09 -9.55
C THR A 138 0.10 -7.90 -8.57
N PHE A 139 0.13 -6.86 -7.74
CA PHE A 139 -0.96 -6.63 -6.79
C PHE A 139 -2.28 -6.28 -7.50
N HIS A 140 -2.23 -5.54 -8.61
CA HIS A 140 -3.42 -5.26 -9.42
C HIS A 140 -4.12 -6.52 -9.94
N ARG A 141 -3.36 -7.57 -10.29
CA ARG A 141 -3.93 -8.85 -10.72
C ARG A 141 -4.59 -9.58 -9.56
N GLU A 142 -3.98 -9.52 -8.37
CA GLU A 142 -4.47 -10.22 -7.18
C GLU A 142 -5.65 -9.54 -6.48
N ARG A 143 -5.87 -8.23 -6.70
CA ARG A 143 -6.91 -7.45 -6.00
C ARG A 143 -8.33 -8.03 -6.16
N ALA A 144 -8.64 -8.60 -7.33
CA ALA A 144 -9.96 -9.16 -7.61
C ALA A 144 -10.20 -10.43 -6.79
N LEU A 145 -9.16 -11.25 -6.61
CA LEU A 145 -9.18 -12.40 -5.71
C LEU A 145 -9.35 -11.92 -4.27
N LEU A 146 -8.57 -10.94 -3.82
CA LEU A 146 -8.67 -10.39 -2.47
C LEU A 146 -10.08 -9.89 -2.14
N SER A 147 -10.74 -9.18 -3.06
CA SER A 147 -12.11 -8.69 -2.87
C SER A 147 -13.11 -9.84 -2.65
N ARG A 148 -13.00 -10.92 -3.45
CA ARG A 148 -13.83 -12.12 -3.32
C ARG A 148 -13.57 -12.87 -2.01
N GLU A 149 -12.31 -13.00 -1.62
CA GLU A 149 -11.90 -13.69 -0.38
C GLU A 149 -12.33 -12.90 0.88
N ARG A 150 -12.34 -11.56 0.79
CA ARG A 150 -12.84 -10.66 1.83
C ARG A 150 -14.36 -10.72 1.97
N ALA A 151 -15.10 -10.80 0.86
CA ALA A 151 -16.56 -10.98 0.89
C ALA A 151 -16.97 -12.26 1.64
N LYS A 152 -16.15 -13.31 1.53
CA LYS A 152 -16.32 -14.59 2.24
C LYS A 152 -15.78 -14.59 3.68
N LYS A 153 -15.22 -13.47 4.16
CA LYS A 153 -14.63 -13.32 5.51
C LYS A 153 -13.63 -14.43 5.88
N MET A 154 -12.83 -14.91 4.92
CA MET A 154 -11.91 -16.04 5.15
C MET A 154 -10.71 -15.69 6.05
N TYR A 155 -10.20 -14.47 5.97
CA TYR A 155 -9.08 -13.97 6.77
C TYR A 155 -9.11 -12.44 6.92
N GLY A 156 -8.33 -11.91 7.86
CA GLY A 156 -8.20 -10.47 8.09
C GLY A 156 -7.33 -9.75 7.06
N VAL A 157 -7.55 -8.45 6.88
CA VAL A 157 -6.76 -7.62 5.93
C VAL A 157 -5.30 -7.51 6.36
N LEU A 158 -5.04 -7.32 7.66
CA LEU A 158 -3.70 -7.17 8.22
C LEU A 158 -2.80 -8.40 8.00
N PRO A 159 -3.19 -9.64 8.37
CA PRO A 159 -2.34 -10.81 8.14
C PRO A 159 -2.09 -11.05 6.65
N TYR A 160 -3.06 -10.73 5.77
CA TYR A 160 -2.86 -10.80 4.33
C TYR A 160 -1.83 -9.78 3.83
N PHE A 161 -1.94 -8.52 4.25
CA PHE A 161 -1.02 -7.47 3.84
C PHE A 161 0.43 -7.77 4.28
N LEU A 162 0.61 -8.23 5.51
CA LEU A 162 1.94 -8.63 6.02
C LEU A 162 2.47 -9.85 5.27
N ALA A 163 1.67 -10.90 5.08
CA ALA A 163 2.06 -12.08 4.32
C ALA A 163 2.49 -11.74 2.89
N LYS A 164 1.72 -10.87 2.21
CA LYS A 164 2.00 -10.44 0.85
C LYS A 164 3.27 -9.59 0.78
N THR A 165 3.44 -8.62 1.68
CA THR A 165 4.61 -7.75 1.71
C THR A 165 5.89 -8.54 1.95
N MET A 166 5.89 -9.44 2.95
CA MET A 166 7.03 -10.32 3.22
C MET A 166 7.35 -11.22 2.02
N SER A 167 6.32 -11.79 1.39
CA SER A 167 6.51 -12.68 0.24
C SER A 167 7.03 -11.98 -1.00
N ASP A 168 6.53 -10.78 -1.26
CA ASP A 168 6.99 -9.98 -2.37
C ASP A 168 8.41 -9.46 -2.10
N MET A 169 8.73 -8.98 -0.88
CA MET A 169 10.08 -8.50 -0.51
C MET A 169 11.17 -9.53 -0.81
N THR A 170 10.99 -10.77 -0.37
CA THR A 170 11.95 -11.84 -0.64
C THR A 170 12.12 -12.12 -2.14
N SER A 171 11.08 -11.94 -2.95
CA SER A 171 11.14 -12.28 -4.37
C SER A 171 11.64 -11.13 -5.24
N THR A 172 11.20 -9.90 -4.97
CA THR A 172 11.46 -8.73 -5.83
C THR A 172 12.66 -7.91 -5.40
N VAL A 173 13.01 -7.89 -4.10
CA VAL A 173 14.13 -7.06 -3.59
C VAL A 173 15.41 -7.86 -3.47
N PHE A 174 15.33 -9.17 -3.23
CA PHE A 174 16.51 -10.02 -3.01
C PHE A 174 17.46 -10.05 -4.22
N LEU A 175 16.95 -10.27 -5.44
CA LEU A 175 17.78 -10.33 -6.66
C LEU A 175 18.48 -8.97 -6.96
N PRO A 176 17.77 -7.83 -6.96
CA PRO A 176 18.40 -6.52 -7.11
C PRO A 176 19.44 -6.19 -6.02
N THR A 177 19.20 -6.63 -4.78
CA THR A 177 20.17 -6.47 -3.69
C THR A 177 21.42 -7.31 -3.97
N LEU A 178 21.26 -8.54 -4.46
CA LEU A 178 22.37 -9.40 -4.87
C LEU A 178 23.19 -8.77 -6.01
N TYR A 179 22.54 -8.14 -6.99
CA TYR A 179 23.22 -7.35 -8.03
C TYR A 179 24.13 -6.27 -7.43
N GLY A 180 23.63 -5.50 -6.45
CA GLY A 180 24.43 -4.50 -5.74
C GLY A 180 25.59 -5.13 -4.97
N CYS A 181 25.35 -6.22 -4.25
CA CYS A 181 26.39 -6.93 -3.49
C CYS A 181 27.53 -7.46 -4.38
N VAL A 182 27.21 -7.98 -5.57
CA VAL A 182 28.21 -8.48 -6.53
C VAL A 182 28.96 -7.34 -7.23
N SER A 183 28.24 -6.27 -7.59
CA SER A 183 28.84 -5.13 -8.31
C SER A 183 29.70 -4.25 -7.40
N TYR A 184 29.44 -4.25 -6.09
CA TYR A 184 30.19 -3.46 -5.11
C TYR A 184 31.71 -3.71 -5.13
N PRO A 185 32.21 -4.95 -4.99
CA PRO A 185 33.65 -5.22 -5.06
C PRO A 185 34.23 -5.02 -6.47
N LEU A 186 33.43 -5.21 -7.53
CA LEU A 186 33.90 -5.07 -8.92
C LEU A 186 34.23 -3.62 -9.29
N THR A 187 33.57 -2.66 -8.64
CA THR A 187 33.70 -1.23 -8.93
C THR A 187 34.74 -0.53 -8.05
N ASN A 188 35.43 -1.26 -7.16
CA ASN A 188 36.40 -0.72 -6.21
C ASN A 188 35.83 0.37 -5.27
N LEU A 189 34.60 0.14 -4.79
CA LEU A 189 34.06 0.85 -3.63
C LEU A 189 34.80 0.41 -2.35
N ARG A 190 34.58 1.11 -1.24
CA ARG A 190 35.36 0.92 -0.01
C ARG A 190 35.42 -0.56 0.43
N PRO A 191 36.61 -1.20 0.47
CA PRO A 191 36.75 -2.65 0.66
C PRO A 191 36.58 -3.13 2.12
N THR A 192 35.95 -2.33 2.99
CA THR A 192 35.73 -2.65 4.39
C THR A 192 34.38 -3.35 4.60
N PHE A 193 34.38 -4.47 5.34
CA PHE A 193 33.17 -5.22 5.68
C PHE A 193 32.03 -4.37 6.27
N PRO A 194 32.24 -3.46 7.25
CA PRO A 194 31.15 -2.63 7.78
C PRO A 194 30.56 -1.68 6.74
N SER A 195 31.36 -1.19 5.80
CA SER A 195 30.90 -0.29 4.74
C SER A 195 30.13 -1.06 3.66
N PHE A 196 30.56 -2.27 3.33
CA PHE A 196 29.82 -3.17 2.47
C PHE A 196 28.44 -3.51 3.06
N LEU A 197 28.38 -3.87 4.35
CA LEU A 197 27.11 -4.21 5.01
C LEU A 197 26.17 -3.00 5.08
N SER A 198 26.70 -1.81 5.39
CA SER A 198 25.93 -0.57 5.43
C SER A 198 25.38 -0.20 4.05
N PHE A 199 26.18 -0.37 2.99
CA PHE A 199 25.75 -0.20 1.61
C PHE A 199 24.63 -1.20 1.24
N ALA A 200 24.83 -2.48 1.48
CA ALA A 200 23.87 -3.52 1.15
C ALA A 200 22.54 -3.31 1.89
N LEU A 201 22.59 -2.90 3.17
CA LEU A 201 21.41 -2.58 3.97
C LEU A 201 20.70 -1.33 3.45
N ALA A 202 21.45 -0.25 3.15
CA ALA A 202 20.88 0.98 2.60
C ALA A 202 20.19 0.71 1.26
N LEU A 203 20.81 -0.08 0.39
CA LEU A 203 20.23 -0.50 -0.89
C LEU A 203 18.97 -1.34 -0.65
N TYR A 204 19.03 -2.38 0.18
CA TYR A 204 17.88 -3.23 0.50
C TYR A 204 16.68 -2.44 1.04
N LEU A 205 16.91 -1.51 1.98
CA LEU A 205 15.87 -0.66 2.54
C LEU A 205 15.26 0.27 1.49
N THR A 206 16.10 0.89 0.65
CA THR A 206 15.63 1.79 -0.42
C THR A 206 14.73 1.05 -1.41
N LEU A 207 15.15 -0.14 -1.84
CA LEU A 207 14.37 -0.99 -2.75
C LEU A 207 13.08 -1.50 -2.10
N SER A 208 13.11 -1.82 -0.81
CA SER A 208 11.94 -2.20 -0.01
C SER A 208 10.90 -1.08 0.10
N THR A 209 11.36 0.16 0.25
CA THR A 209 10.48 1.33 0.26
C THR A 209 9.89 1.59 -1.13
N ALA A 210 10.69 1.42 -2.20
CA ALA A 210 10.20 1.51 -3.58
C ALA A 210 9.09 0.49 -3.86
N GLN A 211 9.26 -0.77 -3.43
CA GLN A 211 8.22 -1.78 -3.51
C GLN A 211 6.93 -1.36 -2.79
N SER A 212 7.07 -0.83 -1.57
CA SER A 212 5.93 -0.38 -0.77
C SER A 212 5.18 0.78 -1.46
N CYS A 213 5.91 1.68 -2.12
CA CYS A 213 5.34 2.73 -2.96
C CYS A 213 4.54 2.12 -4.14
N GLY A 214 5.08 1.10 -4.81
CA GLY A 214 4.36 0.37 -5.87
C GLY A 214 3.08 -0.30 -5.39
N LEU A 215 3.09 -0.90 -4.19
CA LEU A 215 1.89 -1.44 -3.56
C LEU A 215 0.87 -0.34 -3.22
N PHE A 216 1.32 0.82 -2.74
CA PHE A 216 0.43 1.95 -2.51
C PHE A 216 -0.25 2.44 -3.80
N LEU A 217 0.53 2.64 -4.87
CA LEU A 217 0.01 3.02 -6.19
C LEU A 217 -0.98 1.99 -6.74
N SER A 218 -0.78 0.71 -6.41
CA SER A 218 -1.66 -0.36 -6.86
C SER A 218 -3.08 -0.32 -6.27
N VAL A 219 -3.22 0.29 -5.10
CA VAL A 219 -4.50 0.50 -4.44
C VAL A 219 -5.09 1.85 -4.85
N ALA A 220 -4.25 2.88 -4.99
CA ALA A 220 -4.68 4.22 -5.35
C ALA A 220 -5.24 4.30 -6.79
N ILE A 221 -4.67 3.55 -7.73
CA ILE A 221 -5.05 3.58 -9.14
C ILE A 221 -6.01 2.42 -9.45
N PRO A 222 -7.24 2.67 -9.92
CA PRO A 222 -8.20 1.60 -10.21
C PRO A 222 -7.96 0.92 -11.55
N SER A 223 -7.27 1.55 -12.51
CA SER A 223 -7.03 0.99 -13.85
C SER A 223 -5.56 0.57 -14.03
N LEU A 224 -5.34 -0.70 -14.40
CA LEU A 224 -3.99 -1.21 -14.65
C LEU A 224 -3.27 -0.46 -15.79
N ARG A 225 -4.00 -0.07 -16.85
CA ARG A 225 -3.44 0.65 -17.99
C ARG A 225 -2.91 2.03 -17.59
N VAL A 226 -3.68 2.74 -16.76
CA VAL A 226 -3.27 4.04 -16.22
C VAL A 226 -2.12 3.86 -15.22
N GLY A 227 -2.17 2.82 -14.39
CA GLY A 227 -1.08 2.51 -13.46
C GLY A 227 0.25 2.27 -14.17
N LEU A 228 0.26 1.51 -15.26
CA LEU A 228 1.48 1.19 -16.03
C LEU A 228 2.15 2.42 -16.65
N THR A 229 1.37 3.47 -16.94
CA THR A 229 1.92 4.73 -17.49
C THR A 229 2.34 5.68 -16.39
N LEU A 230 1.57 5.78 -15.30
CA LEU A 230 1.87 6.69 -14.19
C LEU A 230 2.99 6.19 -13.25
N ALA A 231 3.09 4.89 -13.00
CA ALA A 231 4.05 4.36 -12.02
C ALA A 231 5.52 4.67 -12.36
N PRO A 232 5.99 4.50 -13.61
CA PRO A 232 7.34 4.91 -13.99
C PRO A 232 7.54 6.43 -13.87
N VAL A 233 6.56 7.23 -14.29
CA VAL A 233 6.62 8.71 -14.22
C VAL A 233 6.78 9.19 -12.77
N LEU A 234 5.96 8.67 -11.86
CA LEU A 234 6.04 8.99 -10.44
C LEU A 234 7.35 8.51 -9.81
N SER A 235 7.83 7.32 -10.21
CA SER A 235 9.11 6.79 -9.74
C SER A 235 10.28 7.69 -10.15
N VAL A 236 10.33 8.09 -11.42
CA VAL A 236 11.36 9.00 -11.95
C VAL A 236 11.28 10.35 -11.25
N PHE A 237 10.08 10.90 -11.04
CA PHE A 237 9.90 12.15 -10.31
C PHE A 237 10.49 12.09 -8.90
N LEU A 238 10.21 11.02 -8.15
CA LEU A 238 10.79 10.82 -6.81
C LEU A 238 12.32 10.66 -6.88
N ILE A 239 12.83 9.93 -7.88
CA ILE A 239 14.27 9.71 -8.07
C ILE A 239 15.01 11.02 -8.39
N ILE A 240 14.45 11.90 -9.21
CA ILE A 240 15.10 13.17 -9.57
C ILE A 240 15.30 14.06 -8.33
N LEU A 241 14.36 14.02 -7.39
CA LEU A 241 14.41 14.77 -6.13
C LEU A 241 15.36 14.17 -5.08
N ALA A 242 16.19 13.18 -5.43
CA ALA A 242 17.11 12.52 -4.52
C ALA A 242 18.36 13.35 -4.15
N GLY A 243 18.66 14.41 -4.89
CA GLY A 243 19.83 15.27 -4.64
C GLY A 243 21.02 15.06 -5.57
N PHE A 244 20.95 14.08 -6.48
CA PHE A 244 22.01 13.82 -7.47
C PHE A 244 21.98 14.80 -8.65
N TYR A 245 20.81 14.98 -9.29
CA TYR A 245 20.67 15.88 -10.44
C TYR A 245 20.62 17.34 -10.04
N VAL A 246 19.93 17.64 -8.94
CA VAL A 246 19.80 18.98 -8.38
C VAL A 246 20.21 18.90 -6.91
N PRO A 247 21.21 19.67 -6.48
CA PRO A 247 21.60 19.74 -5.09
C PRO A 247 20.43 20.13 -4.19
N LEU A 248 20.33 19.50 -3.02
CA LEU A 248 19.16 19.66 -2.13
C LEU A 248 18.99 21.09 -1.60
N ASN A 249 20.08 21.86 -1.52
CA ASN A 249 20.11 23.27 -1.11
C ASN A 249 19.69 24.25 -2.21
N GLN A 250 19.62 23.81 -3.46
CA GLN A 250 19.20 24.62 -4.61
C GLN A 250 17.75 24.35 -5.03
N LEU A 251 17.04 23.47 -4.32
CA LEU A 251 15.63 23.19 -4.59
C LEU A 251 14.76 24.41 -4.22
N PRO A 252 13.85 24.85 -5.11
CA PRO A 252 12.89 25.88 -4.75
C PRO A 252 11.97 25.39 -3.61
N SER A 253 11.65 26.27 -2.67
CA SER A 253 10.84 25.93 -1.48
C SER A 253 9.49 25.28 -1.83
N SER A 254 8.92 25.59 -3.00
CA SER A 254 7.68 24.99 -3.50
C SER A 254 7.78 23.50 -3.83
N VAL A 255 8.97 22.95 -4.08
CA VAL A 255 9.20 21.53 -4.45
C VAL A 255 9.98 20.79 -3.37
N GLU A 256 10.60 21.50 -2.43
CA GLU A 256 11.38 20.92 -1.34
C GLU A 256 10.59 19.87 -0.54
N TRP A 257 9.32 20.13 -0.25
CA TRP A 257 8.43 19.20 0.46
C TRP A 257 8.34 17.82 -0.23
N ALA A 258 8.39 17.77 -1.56
CA ALA A 258 8.32 16.53 -2.33
C ALA A 258 9.65 15.74 -2.24
N SER A 259 10.78 16.42 -2.04
CA SER A 259 12.07 15.76 -1.82
C SER A 259 12.08 14.99 -0.50
N TRP A 260 11.41 15.49 0.54
CA TRP A 260 11.25 14.77 1.81
C TRP A 260 10.45 13.47 1.69
N LEU A 261 9.58 13.37 0.68
CA LEU A 261 8.81 12.16 0.38
C LEU A 261 9.61 11.14 -0.46
N SER A 262 10.69 11.58 -1.11
CA SER A 262 11.50 10.70 -1.97
C SER A 262 12.29 9.68 -1.15
N PHE A 263 11.99 8.39 -1.37
CA PHE A 263 12.80 7.30 -0.82
C PHE A 263 14.24 7.29 -1.38
N ALA A 264 14.42 7.76 -2.62
CA ALA A 264 15.72 7.79 -3.28
C ALA A 264 16.67 8.81 -2.62
N ARG A 265 16.15 9.92 -2.07
CA ARG A 265 16.92 10.91 -1.29
C ARG A 265 17.67 10.26 -0.14
N TYR A 266 16.97 9.47 0.66
CA TYR A 266 17.53 8.85 1.86
C TYR A 266 18.49 7.71 1.51
N GLY A 267 18.12 6.89 0.51
CA GLY A 267 19.00 5.83 0.00
C GLY A 267 20.31 6.37 -0.55
N PHE A 268 20.24 7.39 -1.40
CA PHE A 268 21.41 8.01 -2.01
C PHE A 268 22.29 8.69 -0.97
N SER A 269 21.72 9.57 -0.15
CA SER A 269 22.47 10.25 0.93
C SER A 269 23.16 9.26 1.87
N GLY A 270 22.47 8.18 2.26
CA GLY A 270 23.04 7.14 3.12
C GLY A 270 24.23 6.42 2.48
N MET A 271 24.14 6.09 1.19
CA MET A 271 25.25 5.46 0.46
C MET A 271 26.43 6.42 0.24
N VAL A 272 26.17 7.70 -0.02
CA VAL A 272 27.20 8.74 -0.16
C VAL A 272 27.97 8.92 1.15
N VAL A 273 27.25 9.03 2.28
CA VAL A 273 27.89 9.15 3.60
C VAL A 273 28.73 7.91 3.92
N ASN A 274 28.27 6.72 3.54
CA ASN A 274 29.04 5.48 3.75
C ASN A 274 30.35 5.42 2.92
N GLU A 275 30.31 5.87 1.66
CA GLU A 275 31.49 5.83 0.77
C GLU A 275 32.53 6.91 1.09
N PHE A 276 32.08 8.14 1.38
CA PHE A 276 32.96 9.28 1.61
C PHE A 276 33.23 9.57 3.09
N GLY A 277 32.45 8.98 4.01
CA GLY A 277 32.59 9.19 5.46
C GLY A 277 33.95 8.75 5.98
N GLY A 278 34.79 9.73 6.33
CA GLY A 278 36.13 9.49 6.88
C GLY A 278 37.13 8.90 5.89
N ARG A 279 36.92 9.07 4.58
CA ARG A 279 37.87 8.69 3.53
C ARG A 279 38.66 9.92 3.09
N SER A 280 39.99 9.85 3.14
CA SER A 280 40.86 10.84 2.50
C SER A 280 41.03 10.50 1.03
N VAL A 281 40.58 11.39 0.14
CA VAL A 281 40.76 11.26 -1.30
C VAL A 281 41.90 12.20 -1.71
N PRO A 282 43.01 11.72 -2.31
CA PRO A 282 44.09 12.57 -2.78
C PRO A 282 43.59 13.56 -3.84
N CYS A 283 43.98 14.82 -3.68
CA CYS A 283 43.73 15.87 -4.67
C CYS A 283 44.59 15.59 -5.90
N THR A 284 43.93 15.47 -7.06
CA THR A 284 44.59 15.53 -8.37
C THR A 284 44.82 17.00 -8.71
N GLU A 285 46.02 17.33 -9.18
CA GLU A 285 46.37 18.68 -9.65
C GLU A 285 45.57 19.09 -10.90
#